data_AF-A0AB38SHY0-F1
#
_entry.id   AF-A0AB38SHY0-F1
#
_cell.length_a   1.000
_cell.length_b   1.000
_cell.length_c   1.000
_cell.angle_alpha   90.00
_cell.angle_beta   90.00
_cell.angle_gamma   90.00
#
_symmetry.space_group_name_H-M   'P 1'
#
loop_
_entity.id
_entity.type
_entity.pdbx_description
1 polymer ?
#
loop_
_entity_poly.entity_id
_entity_poly.type
_entity_poly.pdbx_seq_one_letter_code
_entity_poly.pdbx_strand_id
1 'polypeptide(L)' 'MLPLTMDELMYLARDELCGLATDLSQALASLEAGTAARLHVLASLENIRRIMVRRCLHY' A
#
# COMPACT_ATOMS: atom_id res chain seq x y z
N MET A 1 0.06 -0.61 13.42
CA MET A 1 0.11 0.32 12.27
C MET A 1 -1.30 0.53 11.77
N LEU A 2 -1.72 1.77 11.56
CA LEU A 2 -2.99 2.06 10.90
C LEU A 2 -2.81 1.85 9.37
N PRO A 3 -3.87 1.51 8.63
CA PRO A 3 -3.81 1.42 7.18
C PRO A 3 -3.59 2.81 6.57
N LEU A 4 -2.76 2.86 5.53
CA LEU A 4 -2.54 4.08 4.75
C LEU A 4 -3.82 4.43 4.00
N THR A 5 -4.24 5.67 4.13
CA THR A 5 -5.46 6.20 3.54
C THR A 5 -5.21 6.66 2.11
N MET A 6 -6.29 6.73 1.32
CA MET A 6 -6.22 7.25 -0.05
C MET A 6 -5.71 8.70 -0.10
N ASP A 7 -6.02 9.51 0.92
CA ASP A 7 -5.64 10.91 0.99
C ASP A 7 -4.12 11.08 1.22
N GLU A 8 -3.54 10.26 2.10
CA GLU A 8 -2.08 10.22 2.31
C GLU A 8 -1.35 9.80 1.03
N LEU A 9 -1.92 8.85 0.28
CA LEU A 9 -1.32 8.30 -0.93
C LEU A 9 -1.51 9.19 -2.18
N MET A 10 -2.50 10.08 -2.18
CA MET A 10 -2.85 10.90 -3.35
C MET A 10 -1.69 11.81 -3.78
N TYR A 11 -0.91 12.29 -2.82
CA TYR A 11 0.15 13.27 -3.06
C TYR A 11 1.51 12.66 -3.42
N LEU A 12 1.66 11.35 -3.27
CA LEU A 12 2.92 10.67 -3.59
C LEU A 12 3.15 10.58 -5.10
N ALA A 13 4.41 10.61 -5.53
CA ALA A 13 4.80 10.33 -6.89
C ALA A 13 4.68 8.81 -7.19
N ARG A 14 4.76 8.44 -8.48
CA ARG A 14 4.63 7.04 -8.91
C ARG A 14 5.70 6.16 -8.26
N ASP A 15 6.94 6.60 -8.30
CA ASP A 15 8.10 5.92 -7.72
C ASP A 15 7.96 5.77 -6.20
N GLU A 16 7.46 6.78 -5.50
CA GLU A 16 7.16 6.69 -4.08
C GLU A 16 6.07 5.66 -3.79
N LEU A 17 5.00 5.62 -4.60
CA LEU A 17 3.94 4.60 -4.49
C LEU A 17 4.46 3.18 -4.76
N CYS A 18 5.31 3.00 -5.78
CA CYS A 18 5.92 1.70 -6.10
C CYS A 18 6.91 1.25 -5.02
N GLY A 19 7.71 2.17 -4.48
CA GLY A 19 8.62 1.90 -3.36
C GLY A 19 7.83 1.45 -2.13
N LEU A 20 6.79 2.20 -1.77
CA LEU A 20 5.92 1.87 -0.64
C LEU A 20 5.21 0.53 -0.83
N ALA A 21 4.74 0.22 -2.04
CA ALA A 21 4.15 -1.08 -2.35
C ALA A 21 5.15 -2.23 -2.17
N THR A 22 6.41 -2.02 -2.57
CA THR A 22 7.49 -2.99 -2.42
C THR A 22 7.80 -3.24 -0.94
N ASP A 23 7.97 -2.19 -0.15
CA ASP A 23 8.25 -2.27 1.29
C ASP A 23 7.10 -2.96 2.04
N LEU A 24 5.85 -2.59 1.74
CA LEU A 24 4.67 -3.23 2.31
C LEU A 24 4.56 -4.70 1.91
N SER A 25 4.93 -5.06 0.69
CA SER A 25 4.93 -6.46 0.24
C SER A 25 5.98 -7.29 0.96
N GLN A 26 7.16 -6.72 1.24
CA GLN A 26 8.18 -7.36 2.06
C GLN A 26 7.72 -7.52 3.51
N ALA A 27 7.13 -6.47 4.10
CA ALA A 27 6.53 -6.54 5.44
C ALA A 27 5.40 -7.57 5.50
N LEU A 28 4.59 -7.70 4.44
CA LEU A 28 3.51 -8.69 4.39
C LEU A 28 4.04 -10.13 4.48
N ALA A 29 5.23 -10.41 3.94
CA ALA A 29 5.83 -11.73 3.99
C ALA A 29 6.30 -12.13 5.41
N SER A 30 6.62 -11.15 6.27
CA SER A 30 7.03 -11.39 7.66
C SER A 30 5.87 -11.39 8.67
N LEU A 31 4.67 -11.00 8.24
CA LEU A 31 3.49 -10.92 9.11
C LEU A 31 2.66 -12.20 9.09
N GLU A 32 2.38 -12.72 10.29
CA GLU A 32 1.54 -13.91 10.50
C GLU A 32 0.11 -13.70 9.99
N ALA A 33 -0.46 -14.77 9.45
CA ALA A 33 -1.84 -14.80 8.98
C ALA A 33 -2.83 -14.49 10.10
N GLY A 34 -3.93 -13.82 9.77
CA GLY A 34 -4.99 -13.48 10.74
C GLY A 34 -4.66 -12.31 11.69
N THR A 35 -3.46 -11.73 11.62
CA THR A 35 -3.11 -10.57 12.45
C THR A 35 -3.72 -9.28 11.89
N ALA A 36 -4.11 -8.36 12.79
CA ALA A 36 -4.57 -7.03 12.42
C ALA A 36 -3.51 -6.27 11.61
N ALA A 37 -2.23 -6.44 11.95
CA ALA A 37 -1.11 -5.88 11.19
C ALA A 37 -1.12 -6.32 9.72
N ARG A 38 -1.31 -7.63 9.47
CA ARG A 38 -1.42 -8.17 8.10
C ARG A 38 -2.59 -7.57 7.34
N LEU A 39 -3.75 -7.44 7.99
CA LEU A 39 -4.94 -6.83 7.39
C LEU A 39 -4.71 -5.35 7.04
N HIS A 40 -4.02 -4.61 7.90
CA HIS A 40 -3.69 -3.21 7.65
C HIS A 40 -2.73 -3.05 6.47
N VAL A 41 -1.70 -3.90 6.36
CA VAL A 41 -0.78 -3.90 5.22
C VAL A 41 -1.51 -4.23 3.91
N LEU A 42 -2.40 -5.22 3.90
CA LEU A 42 -3.22 -5.55 2.74
C LEU A 42 -4.15 -4.40 2.33
N ALA A 43 -4.76 -3.72 3.30
CA ALA A 43 -5.60 -2.56 3.04
C ALA A 43 -4.80 -1.40 2.42
N SER A 44 -3.59 -1.14 2.92
CA SER A 44 -2.67 -0.14 2.35
C SER A 44 -2.28 -0.48 0.91
N LEU A 45 -1.93 -1.75 0.61
CA LEU A 45 -1.60 -2.19 -0.75
C LEU A 45 -2.77 -2.00 -1.72
N GLU A 46 -4.00 -2.33 -1.30
CA GLU A 46 -5.19 -2.11 -2.12
C GLU A 46 -5.45 -0.61 -2.35
N ASN A 47 -5.22 0.25 -1.35
CA ASN A 47 -5.34 1.70 -1.52
C ASN A 47 -4.29 2.24 -2.50
N ILE A 48 -3.04 1.77 -2.44
CA ILE A 48 -2.01 2.12 -3.43
C ILE A 48 -2.49 1.74 -4.84
N ARG A 49 -2.95 0.49 -5.03
CA ARG A 49 -3.46 0.03 -6.32
C ARG A 49 -4.59 0.90 -6.84
N ARG A 50 -5.53 1.30 -5.97
CA ARG A 50 -6.65 2.19 -6.33
C ARG A 50 -6.16 3.58 -6.73
N ILE A 51 -5.19 4.16 -6.04
CA ILE A 51 -4.61 5.46 -6.40
C ILE A 51 -3.89 5.38 -7.74
N MET A 52 -3.10 4.32 -7.97
CA MET A 52 -2.40 4.12 -9.24
C MET A 52 -3.39 4.04 -10.40
N VAL A 53 -4.47 3.26 -10.26
CA VAL A 53 -5.54 3.20 -11.28
C VAL A 53 -6.24 4.55 -11.46
N ARG A 54 -6.60 5.24 -10.38
CA ARG A 54 -7.28 6.55 -10.43
C ARG A 54 -6.44 7.63 -11.12
N ARG A 55 -5.12 7.57 -10.97
CA ARG A 55 -4.17 8.53 -11.53
C ARG A 55 -3.56 8.07 -12.86
N CYS A 56 -4.05 6.96 -13.42
CA CYS A 56 -3.51 6.34 -14.64
C CYS A 56 -1.98 6.10 -14.56
N LEU A 57 -1.49 5.70 -13.39
CA LEU A 57 -0.10 5.33 -13.15
C LEU A 57 0.06 3.83 -13.35
N HIS A 58 1.13 3.44 -14.04
CA HIS A 58 1.50 2.04 -14.24
C HIS A 58 2.49 1.60 -13.16
N TYR A 59 2.40 0.32 -12.77
CA TYR A 59 3.36 -0.30 -11.85
C TYR A 59 4.66 -0.58 -12.59
#